data_AF-A0A7C5B0G3-F1
#
_entry.id   AF-A0A7C5B0G3-F1
#
_cell.length_a   1.000
_cell.length_b   1.000
_cell.length_c   1.000
_cell.angle_alpha   90.00
_cell.angle_beta   90.00
_cell.angle_gamma   90.00
#
_symmetry.space_group_name_H-M   'P 1'
#
loop_
_entity.id
_entity.type
_entity.pdbx_description
1 polymer ?
#
loop_
_entity_poly.entity_id
_entity_poly.type
_entity_poly.pdbx_seq_one_letter_code
_entity_poly.pdbx_strand_id
1 'polypeptide(L)'
;HFLTQSILMAGAKIKGGRAIGSTDSIGRDIVEPGWKEQREIRFEDVEATIYSALGIDWTKVLYDDPLGRGFYYVPSTDALTYYPITELW
;
A
#
# COMPACT_ATOMS: atom_id res chain seq x y z
N HIS A 1 -13.24 14.74 7.74
CA HIS A 1 -12.20 13.70 7.81
C HIS A 1 -11.17 14.02 6.74
N PHE A 2 -9.87 14.00 7.04
CA PHE A 2 -8.83 14.21 6.03
C PHE A 2 -8.56 12.85 5.37
N LEU A 3 -8.75 12.77 4.05
CA LEU A 3 -8.59 11.53 3.29
C LEU A 3 -7.11 11.30 2.88
N THR A 4 -6.36 12.40 2.75
CA THR A 4 -4.96 12.40 2.33
C THR A 4 -4.03 12.13 3.52
N GLN A 5 -3.02 11.29 3.29
CA GLN A 5 -2.06 10.87 4.29
C GLN A 5 -0.63 10.92 3.75
N SER A 6 0.35 10.97 4.66
CA SER A 6 1.76 10.75 4.35
C SER A 6 2.33 9.69 5.26
N ILE A 7 3.19 8.84 4.71
CA ILE A 7 3.78 7.69 5.41
C ILE A 7 5.29 7.76 5.24
N LEU A 8 6.02 7.63 6.35
CA LEU A 8 7.47 7.48 6.33
C LEU A 8 7.82 5.99 6.36
N MET A 9 8.56 5.55 5.34
CA MET A 9 8.98 4.15 5.20
C MET A 9 10.51 4.04 5.39
N ALA A 10 10.96 3.04 6.14
CA ALA A 10 12.37 2.77 6.37
C ALA A 10 12.64 1.27 6.61
N GLY A 11 13.85 0.80 6.32
CA GLY A 11 14.23 -0.61 6.45
C GLY A 11 13.94 -1.43 5.20
N ALA A 12 13.97 -2.77 5.31
CA ALA A 12 13.61 -3.73 4.25
C ALA A 12 14.19 -3.42 2.83
N LYS A 13 15.41 -2.88 2.76
CA LYS A 13 16.10 -2.44 1.52
C LYS A 13 15.45 -1.27 0.78
N ILE A 14 14.56 -0.50 1.41
CA ILE A 14 13.96 0.71 0.83
C ILE A 14 15.05 1.74 0.51
N LYS A 15 15.02 2.27 -0.71
CA LYS A 15 15.82 3.42 -1.16
C LYS A 15 15.19 4.71 -0.64
N GLY A 16 15.63 5.13 0.54
CA GLY A 16 15.22 6.39 1.17
C GLY A 16 15.77 7.63 0.46
N GLY A 17 15.50 8.81 1.04
CA GLY A 17 15.99 10.09 0.51
C GLY A 17 15.18 10.66 -0.65
N ARG A 18 13.97 10.12 -0.90
CA ARG A 18 13.02 10.62 -1.89
C ARG A 18 11.59 10.66 -1.33
N ALA A 19 10.79 11.58 -1.86
CA ALA A 19 9.34 11.53 -1.74
C ALA A 19 8.75 10.77 -2.93
N ILE A 20 7.63 10.08 -2.71
CA ILE A 20 6.79 9.49 -3.76
C ILE A 20 5.52 10.31 -3.79
N GLY A 21 5.32 11.00 -4.92
CA GLY A 21 4.18 11.88 -5.14
C GLY A 21 4.25 13.23 -4.43
N SER A 22 3.23 14.04 -4.65
CA SER A 22 3.09 15.38 -4.12
C SER A 22 1.61 15.75 -3.92
N THR A 23 1.38 16.66 -2.97
CA THR A 23 0.07 17.26 -2.70
C THR A 23 0.07 18.72 -3.12
N ASP A 24 -1.11 19.34 -3.13
CA ASP A 24 -1.22 20.79 -3.31
C ASP A 24 -0.49 21.57 -2.21
N SER A 25 -0.40 22.90 -2.36
CA SER A 25 0.34 23.76 -1.43
C SER A 25 -0.20 23.77 0.02
N ILE A 26 -1.40 23.23 0.25
CA ILE A 26 -2.02 23.14 1.57
C ILE A 26 -2.11 21.68 2.08
N GLY A 27 -1.57 20.72 1.33
CA GLY A 27 -1.57 19.30 1.67
C GLY A 27 -2.93 18.62 1.59
N ARG A 28 -3.89 19.19 0.84
CA ARG A 28 -5.28 18.69 0.80
C ARG A 28 -5.46 17.62 -0.26
N ASP A 29 -5.18 17.94 -1.51
CA ASP A 29 -5.40 17.03 -2.64
C ASP A 29 -4.07 16.48 -3.18
N ILE A 30 -4.08 15.22 -3.63
CA ILE A 30 -2.92 14.60 -4.31
C ILE A 30 -2.88 15.11 -5.74
N VAL A 31 -1.81 15.83 -6.08
CA VAL A 31 -1.62 16.42 -7.42
C VAL A 31 -0.81 15.48 -8.31
N GLU A 32 0.20 14.83 -7.73
CA GLU A 32 1.02 13.84 -8.43
C GLU A 32 1.14 12.58 -7.58
N PRO A 33 0.55 11.44 -7.99
CA PRO A 33 0.68 10.18 -7.25
C PRO A 33 2.12 9.66 -7.10
N GLY A 34 2.95 9.84 -8.14
CA GLY A 34 4.37 9.47 -8.11
C GLY A 34 4.69 7.97 -8.15
N TRP A 35 3.71 7.10 -8.42
CA TRP A 35 3.88 5.65 -8.52
C TRP A 35 3.06 5.05 -9.66
N LYS A 36 3.35 3.79 -10.01
CA LYS A 36 2.84 3.11 -11.20
C LYS A 36 1.33 3.14 -11.36
N GLU A 37 0.58 2.99 -10.28
CA GLU A 37 -0.89 2.86 -10.35
C GLU A 37 -1.61 4.21 -10.52
N GLN A 38 -0.87 5.34 -10.55
CA GLN A 38 -1.39 6.67 -10.90
C GLN A 38 -2.66 7.09 -10.12
N ARG A 39 -2.76 6.67 -8.86
CA ARG A 39 -3.86 7.00 -7.93
C ARG A 39 -3.33 7.29 -6.53
N GLU A 40 -4.19 7.63 -5.59
CA GLU A 40 -3.76 7.69 -4.18
C GLU A 40 -3.28 6.32 -3.67
N ILE A 41 -2.21 6.30 -2.89
CA ILE A 41 -1.72 5.10 -2.21
C ILE A 41 -2.65 4.79 -1.03
N ARG A 42 -3.18 3.57 -1.00
CA ARG A 42 -4.03 3.05 0.06
C ARG A 42 -3.21 2.27 1.08
N PHE A 43 -3.77 2.04 2.27
CA PHE A 43 -3.05 1.28 3.31
C PHE A 43 -2.78 -0.16 2.88
N GLU A 44 -3.71 -0.73 2.12
CA GLU A 44 -3.63 -2.06 1.54
C GLU A 44 -2.46 -2.20 0.54
N ASP A 45 -2.10 -1.13 -0.17
CA ASP A 45 -0.89 -1.09 -1.01
C ASP A 45 0.38 -1.11 -0.14
N VAL A 46 0.35 -0.43 1.01
CA VAL A 46 1.46 -0.40 1.97
C VAL A 46 1.62 -1.78 2.63
N GLU A 47 0.53 -2.45 2.98
CA GLU A 47 0.54 -3.83 3.48
C GLU A 47 1.11 -4.79 2.43
N ALA A 48 0.60 -4.74 1.20
CA ALA A 48 1.11 -5.52 0.08
C ALA A 48 2.61 -5.27 -0.16
N THR A 49 3.06 -4.03 0.00
CA THR A 49 4.47 -3.64 -0.09
C THR A 49 5.32 -4.32 1.00
N ILE A 50 4.89 -4.23 2.27
CA ILE A 50 5.62 -4.82 3.40
C ILE A 50 5.71 -6.34 3.25
N TYR A 51 4.59 -7.01 2.95
CA TYR A 51 4.58 -8.45 2.73
C TYR A 51 5.46 -8.86 1.56
N SER A 52 5.39 -8.14 0.44
CA SER A 52 6.26 -8.40 -0.72
C SER A 52 7.74 -8.26 -0.37
N ALA A 53 8.10 -7.23 0.41
CA ALA A 53 9.48 -7.02 0.86
C ALA A 53 9.97 -8.14 1.80
N LEU A 54 9.06 -8.77 2.56
CA LEU A 54 9.33 -9.93 3.41
C LEU A 54 9.31 -11.27 2.65
N GLY A 55 8.97 -11.28 1.36
CA GLY A 55 8.81 -12.50 0.57
C GLY A 55 7.53 -13.29 0.89
N ILE A 56 6.55 -12.65 1.53
CA ILE A 56 5.25 -13.21 1.85
C ILE A 56 4.31 -12.99 0.66
N ASP A 57 3.67 -14.06 0.20
CA ASP A 57 2.60 -13.99 -0.81
C ASP A 57 1.32 -13.46 -0.16
N TRP A 58 1.10 -12.16 -0.29
CA TRP A 58 -0.03 -11.41 0.26
C TRP A 58 -1.36 -11.67 -0.48
N THR A 59 -1.33 -12.34 -1.65
CA THR A 59 -2.54 -12.68 -2.41
C THR A 59 -3.25 -13.91 -1.87
N LYS A 60 -2.64 -14.59 -0.89
CA LYS A 60 -3.18 -15.80 -0.29
C LYS A 60 -4.37 -15.52 0.62
N VAL A 61 -5.28 -16.49 0.62
CA VAL A 61 -6.38 -16.62 1.58
C VAL A 61 -6.13 -17.85 2.42
N LEU A 62 -6.10 -17.68 3.75
CA LEU A 62 -5.94 -18.77 4.70
C LEU A 62 -7.31 -19.30 5.12
N TYR A 63 -7.56 -20.59 4.93
CA TYR A 63 -8.83 -21.24 5.32
C TYR A 63 -8.67 -22.16 6.55
N ASP A 64 -7.67 -21.88 7.39
CA ASP A 64 -7.38 -22.65 8.61
C ASP A 64 -8.27 -22.23 9.80
N ASP A 65 -9.23 -21.33 9.58
CA ASP A 65 -10.21 -20.94 10.59
C ASP A 65 -11.27 -22.04 10.80
N PRO A 66 -11.79 -22.23 12.04
CA PRO A 66 -12.79 -23.28 12.32
C PRO A 66 -14.09 -23.17 11.52
N LEU A 67 -14.37 -22.01 10.94
CA LEU A 67 -15.57 -21.73 10.14
C LEU A 67 -15.31 -21.79 8.63
N GLY A 68 -14.06 -21.98 8.20
CA GLY A 68 -13.64 -22.01 6.80
C GLY A 68 -13.99 -20.75 6.00
N ARG A 69 -14.10 -19.59 6.67
CA ARG A 69 -14.50 -18.32 6.02
C ARG A 69 -13.39 -17.72 5.16
N GLY A 70 -12.14 -18.06 5.46
CA GLY A 70 -11.00 -17.47 4.77
C GLY A 70 -10.55 -16.15 5.44
N PHE A 71 -9.25 -16.02 5.64
CA PHE A 71 -8.58 -14.80 6.07
C PHE A 71 -7.66 -14.29 4.96
N TYR A 72 -7.93 -13.09 4.46
CA TYR A 72 -7.12 -12.41 3.45
C TYR A 72 -6.00 -11.65 4.14
N TYR A 73 -4.75 -11.81 3.68
CA TYR A 73 -3.64 -11.03 4.25
C TYR A 73 -3.77 -9.54 4.01
N VAL A 74 -4.26 -9.17 2.83
CA VAL A 74 -4.64 -7.80 2.48
C VAL A 74 -6.12 -7.83 2.14
N PRO A 75 -7.00 -7.35 3.05
CA PRO A 75 -8.43 -7.33 2.79
C PRO A 75 -8.76 -6.28 1.73
N SER A 76 -9.77 -6.55 0.90
CA SER A 76 -10.34 -5.55 -0.01
C SER A 76 -11.83 -5.43 0.26
N THR A 77 -12.30 -4.20 0.39
CA THR A 77 -13.73 -3.89 0.59
C THR A 77 -14.30 -3.05 -0.54
N ASP A 78 -13.46 -2.62 -1.47
CA ASP A 78 -13.75 -1.76 -2.59
C ASP A 78 -13.47 -2.48 -3.92
N ALA A 79 -13.84 -1.87 -5.04
CA ALA A 79 -13.54 -2.39 -6.37
C ALA A 79 -12.08 -2.12 -6.80
N LEU A 80 -11.23 -1.67 -5.87
CA LEU A 80 -9.86 -1.25 -6.15
C LEU A 80 -8.92 -2.45 -6.03
N THR A 81 -8.06 -2.64 -7.02
CA THR A 81 -6.96 -3.58 -6.90
C THR A 81 -5.76 -2.90 -6.24
N TYR A 82 -5.19 -3.56 -5.23
CA TYR A 82 -4.01 -3.09 -4.52
C TYR A 82 -2.73 -3.72 -5.07
N TYR A 83 -1.64 -2.95 -5.02
CA TYR A 83 -0.36 -3.35 -5.57
C TYR A 83 0.80 -2.90 -4.67
N PRO A 84 1.89 -3.69 -4.57
CA PRO A 84 3.11 -3.25 -3.93
C PRO A 84 3.68 -1.99 -4.61
N ILE A 85 4.14 -1.03 -3.80
CA ILE A 85 4.75 0.23 -4.26
C ILE A 85 6.20 -0.06 -4.67
N THR A 86 6.37 -0.44 -5.93
CA THR A 86 7.68 -0.87 -6.47
C THR A 86 8.73 0.23 -6.53
N GLU A 87 8.26 1.47 -6.49
CA GLU A 87 9.04 2.69 -6.45
C GLU A 87 9.72 2.91 -5.10
N LEU A 88 9.65 1.98 -4.14
CA LEU A 88 10.40 2.09 -2.89
C LEU A 88 11.82 1.50 -2.98
N TRP A 89 12.12 0.64 -3.95
CA TRP A 89 13.41 -0.05 -4.08
C TRP A 89 14.14 0.23 -5.39
#